data_AF-A0A367FCY8-F1
#
_entry.id   AF-A0A367FCY8-F1
#
_cell.length_a   1.000
_cell.length_b   1.000
_cell.length_c   1.000
_cell.angle_alpha   90.00
_cell.angle_beta   90.00
_cell.angle_gamma   90.00
#
_symmetry.space_group_name_H-M   'P 1'
#
loop_
_entity.id
_entity.type
_entity.pdbx_description
1 polymer ?
#
loop_
_entity_poly.entity_id
_entity_poly.type
_entity_poly.pdbx_seq_one_letter_code
_entity_poly.pdbx_strand_id
1 'polypeptide(L)'
;MTRMPGPPRGRPAVRRRGVTAATALVFLLALLLGVPSPAASSARAGVRLEEHPCPVAVPAGTRCGYLVVPERRDVSGGQEIRVGYAVHRSTSPGRRPDPVVYSSGGPGSASLQLTGYLTQMSFGADRDVVVIEQRGGRWSLPRLDCPEIARALLTTLTTPGRTGDPAERAGMAGGAAACKDRLTRQGVDLRGYVSAEIAADVVDLRRALGYARWNLFGVSYSTRTMLMAAAADPQGTRSVVLDSFWPEGTHWYDRATAKLAGTLARLGRSWPGLPGRFAEMVRALDRTPARLETSDPLTGRPLTVVLNGDDVATVLTEAMHEVDVLPVVPALVDAVAGGDHRPLQPLADQAGGALLSHEFGLYYAVMCQDEAPANTFAAGQGPRLFTVTGDQAVCDAWRLPASPARPSVSGMTAPVLVVGGEYDPATPPADARTAAAALPAARFTEFAGVGHAVFLSSRCGRQTISAFVENPAAQAPCDPRQAEYKVWRPGELYVTPVVYRLSTGTWLPLIPFVLFFVASAAQLVAGLLGLRRGRGRRISSQLALTTVAGLAGVAFTIMAATGVYGVAAHDETVLAVGVPTSVLLYGTLAAVSAVLALAVVVRGPFRWCDALTALVGVVLVVWWFVFL
;
A
#
# COMPACT_ATOMS: atom_id res chain seq x y z
N MET A 1 22.88 77.95 -33.68
CA MET A 1 22.27 77.48 -34.95
C MET A 1 23.37 77.05 -35.89
N THR A 2 23.22 75.87 -36.51
CA THR A 2 24.02 75.28 -37.60
C THR A 2 25.52 75.07 -37.27
N ARG A 3 26.11 73.87 -37.37
CA ARG A 3 26.43 73.11 -38.59
C ARG A 3 27.11 71.78 -38.19
N MET A 4 26.71 70.67 -38.81
CA MET A 4 27.63 69.56 -39.20
C MET A 4 28.49 70.03 -40.41
N PRO A 5 29.52 69.31 -40.94
CA PRO A 5 30.00 67.94 -40.67
C PRO A 5 31.54 67.78 -40.60
N GLY A 6 32.04 66.57 -40.35
CA GLY A 6 33.44 66.20 -40.62
C GLY A 6 33.57 64.72 -41.03
N PRO A 7 34.30 64.39 -42.13
CA PRO A 7 34.68 63.02 -42.47
C PRO A 7 36.13 62.68 -42.06
N PRO A 8 36.55 61.41 -42.18
CA PRO A 8 37.63 60.82 -41.37
C PRO A 8 38.93 60.58 -42.16
N ARG A 9 40.02 60.23 -41.46
CA ARG A 9 40.97 59.12 -41.74
C ARG A 9 42.28 59.26 -40.95
N GLY A 10 42.85 58.12 -40.56
CA GLY A 10 44.28 57.98 -40.24
C GLY A 10 44.58 57.46 -38.84
N ARG A 11 44.76 56.15 -38.71
CA ARG A 11 45.19 55.41 -37.52
C ARG A 11 46.71 55.12 -37.58
N PRO A 12 47.36 54.57 -36.52
CA PRO A 12 48.42 55.28 -35.78
C PRO A 12 49.77 54.51 -35.75
N ALA A 13 50.80 55.08 -35.10
CA ALA A 13 51.65 54.37 -34.13
C ALA A 13 52.81 55.26 -33.63
N VAL A 14 52.91 55.45 -32.31
CA VAL A 14 54.07 56.07 -31.65
C VAL A 14 54.48 55.24 -30.42
N ARG A 15 55.74 54.79 -30.49
CA ARG A 15 56.82 54.62 -29.47
C ARG A 15 56.63 53.83 -28.16
N ARG A 16 57.47 52.78 -28.06
CA ARG A 16 58.64 52.55 -27.15
C ARG A 16 58.59 53.07 -25.70
N ARG A 17 58.88 52.20 -24.71
CA ARG A 17 60.18 52.04 -24.00
C ARG A 17 60.09 50.94 -22.91
N GLY A 18 61.20 50.25 -22.65
CA GLY A 18 61.27 49.00 -21.87
C GLY A 18 61.70 49.14 -20.40
N VAL A 19 61.74 48.01 -19.67
CA VAL A 19 62.44 47.80 -18.39
C VAL A 19 62.80 46.30 -18.24
N THR A 20 63.90 46.09 -17.51
CA THR A 20 64.75 44.92 -17.20
C THR A 20 64.20 43.86 -16.23
N ALA A 21 64.74 42.63 -16.37
CA ALA A 21 65.17 41.66 -15.35
C ALA A 21 64.29 41.34 -14.11
N ALA A 22 63.77 40.11 -14.04
CA ALA A 22 63.68 39.28 -12.81
C ALA A 22 62.94 37.94 -13.08
N THR A 23 63.65 36.95 -13.64
CA THR A 23 63.08 35.63 -14.02
C THR A 23 63.44 34.50 -13.05
N ALA A 24 63.70 34.78 -11.76
CA ALA A 24 64.26 33.77 -10.85
C ALA A 24 63.63 33.69 -9.44
N LEU A 25 62.46 34.30 -9.20
CA LEU A 25 61.89 34.37 -7.84
C LEU A 25 60.38 34.06 -7.76
N VAL A 26 59.87 33.12 -8.56
CA VAL A 26 58.46 32.68 -8.46
C VAL A 26 58.32 31.17 -8.22
N PHE A 27 59.35 30.37 -8.50
CA PHE A 27 59.25 28.91 -8.37
C PHE A 27 59.50 28.35 -6.95
N LEU A 28 59.98 29.16 -6.00
CA LEU A 28 60.33 28.68 -4.65
C LEU A 28 59.27 28.98 -3.56
N LEU A 29 58.19 29.71 -3.87
CA LEU A 29 57.15 30.05 -2.88
C LEU A 29 55.90 29.14 -2.94
N ALA A 30 55.83 28.21 -3.89
CA ALA A 30 54.69 27.31 -4.06
C ALA A 30 54.78 26.01 -3.23
N LEU A 31 55.87 25.78 -2.49
CA LEU A 31 56.10 24.53 -1.72
C LEU A 31 55.81 24.62 -0.21
N LEU A 32 55.31 25.75 0.31
CA LEU A 32 55.11 25.96 1.76
C LEU A 32 53.68 26.33 2.20
N LEU A 33 52.68 26.21 1.32
CA LEU A 33 51.27 26.30 1.71
C LEU A 33 50.55 25.02 1.28
N GLY A 34 50.46 24.07 2.21
CA GLY A 34 49.68 22.85 2.07
C GLY A 34 48.18 23.14 1.95
N VAL A 35 47.76 23.51 0.73
CA VAL A 35 46.35 23.58 0.37
C VAL A 35 45.92 22.14 0.05
N PRO A 36 44.94 21.56 0.78
CA PRO A 36 44.38 20.29 0.37
C PRO A 36 43.76 20.47 -1.01
N SER A 37 44.24 19.73 -2.00
CA SER A 37 43.53 19.63 -3.28
C SER A 37 42.13 19.11 -2.96
N PRO A 38 41.05 19.84 -3.32
CA PRO A 38 39.75 19.20 -3.31
C PRO A 38 39.89 18.05 -4.31
N ALA A 39 39.71 16.82 -3.82
CA ALA A 39 39.49 15.69 -4.69
C ALA A 39 38.28 16.07 -5.54
N ALA A 40 38.56 16.52 -6.77
CA ALA A 40 37.55 16.68 -7.79
C ALA A 40 37.02 15.28 -8.02
N SER A 41 35.94 14.95 -7.31
CA SER A 41 35.07 13.84 -7.65
C SER A 41 34.79 13.98 -9.13
N SER A 42 35.26 13.01 -9.92
CA SER A 42 34.88 12.90 -11.32
C SER A 42 33.38 12.63 -11.34
N ALA A 43 32.58 13.69 -11.27
CA ALA A 43 31.17 13.61 -11.56
C ALA A 43 31.08 13.02 -12.97
N ARG A 44 30.47 11.83 -13.08
CA ARG A 44 30.04 11.31 -14.39
C ARG A 44 29.28 12.45 -15.05
N ALA A 45 29.73 12.87 -16.24
CA ALA A 45 29.03 13.88 -17.00
C ALA A 45 27.55 13.48 -17.12
N GLY A 46 26.63 14.31 -16.63
CA GLY A 46 25.18 14.10 -16.73
C GLY A 46 24.42 13.78 -15.43
N VAL A 47 25.08 13.52 -14.29
CA VAL A 47 24.36 13.33 -13.00
C VAL A 47 24.38 14.61 -12.16
N ARG A 48 23.21 15.14 -11.80
CA ARG A 48 23.09 16.32 -10.93
C ARG A 48 21.82 16.28 -10.06
N LEU A 49 21.79 17.10 -9.01
CA LEU A 49 20.61 17.31 -8.18
C LEU A 49 19.98 18.67 -8.49
N GLU A 50 18.66 18.70 -8.66
CA GLU A 50 17.85 19.91 -8.80
C GLU A 50 16.90 19.99 -7.61
N GLU A 51 17.06 20.97 -6.71
CA GLU A 51 16.12 21.14 -5.57
C GLU A 51 14.73 21.56 -6.08
N HIS A 52 13.69 21.02 -5.45
CA HIS A 52 12.30 21.33 -5.81
C HIS A 52 11.38 21.24 -4.58
N PRO A 53 10.32 22.05 -4.49
CA PRO A 53 9.31 21.87 -3.45
C PRO A 53 8.78 20.43 -3.40
N CYS A 54 8.58 19.94 -2.18
CA CYS A 54 8.01 18.61 -1.96
C CYS A 54 6.58 18.55 -2.51
N PRO A 55 6.27 17.58 -3.39
CA PRO A 55 4.94 17.49 -4.02
C PRO A 55 3.89 16.83 -3.12
N VAL A 56 4.30 16.33 -1.95
CA VAL A 56 3.45 15.68 -0.96
C VAL A 56 3.73 16.26 0.43
N ALA A 57 2.81 16.03 1.37
CA ALA A 57 3.05 16.35 2.77
C ALA A 57 4.22 15.52 3.31
N VAL A 58 5.22 16.19 3.88
CA VAL A 58 6.41 15.59 4.45
C VAL A 58 6.72 16.22 5.82
N PRO A 59 7.47 15.53 6.70
CA PRO A 59 7.92 16.11 7.95
C PRO A 59 8.74 17.39 7.74
N ALA A 60 8.67 18.31 8.69
CA ALA A 60 9.54 19.50 8.70
C ALA A 60 11.03 19.10 8.65
N GLY A 61 11.86 19.89 7.97
CA GLY A 61 13.28 19.58 7.77
C GLY A 61 13.57 18.61 6.61
N THR A 62 12.54 18.20 5.86
CA THR A 62 12.68 17.42 4.63
C THR A 62 12.97 18.32 3.42
N ARG A 63 13.95 17.95 2.61
CA ARG A 63 14.23 18.56 1.30
C ARG A 63 13.85 17.61 0.19
N CYS A 64 13.18 18.10 -0.84
CA CYS A 64 12.88 17.33 -2.03
C CYS A 64 13.62 17.89 -3.25
N GLY A 65 13.71 17.07 -4.29
CA GLY A 65 14.33 17.45 -5.54
C GLY A 65 14.27 16.36 -6.57
N TYR A 66 14.99 16.57 -7.66
CA TYR A 66 15.17 15.63 -8.73
C TYR A 66 16.64 15.24 -8.85
N LEU A 67 16.89 13.95 -8.95
CA LEU A 67 18.10 13.41 -9.52
C LEU A 67 17.96 13.46 -11.04
N VAL A 68 18.80 14.24 -11.71
CA VAL A 68 18.85 14.26 -13.17
C VAL A 68 19.86 13.22 -13.64
N VAL A 69 19.42 12.34 -14.53
CA VAL A 69 20.18 11.21 -15.08
C VAL A 69 19.81 11.03 -16.56
N PRO A 70 20.67 10.38 -17.37
CA PRO A 70 20.27 9.96 -18.71
C PRO A 70 19.10 8.96 -18.64
N GLU A 71 18.14 9.10 -19.55
CA GLU A 71 17.05 8.14 -19.75
C GLU A 71 17.58 6.74 -20.06
N ARG A 72 18.67 6.69 -20.85
CA ARG A 72 19.41 5.47 -21.16
C ARG A 72 20.90 5.66 -20.98
N ARG A 73 21.53 4.87 -20.12
CA ARG A 73 22.98 4.95 -19.86
C ARG A 73 23.82 4.34 -20.98
N ASP A 74 23.23 3.52 -21.83
CA ASP A 74 23.88 2.94 -23.01
C ASP A 74 23.84 3.86 -24.25
N VAL A 75 23.14 5.00 -24.18
CA VAL A 75 23.09 6.01 -25.25
C VAL A 75 23.87 7.26 -24.84
N SER A 76 25.06 7.44 -25.41
CA SER A 76 25.86 8.64 -25.18
C SER A 76 25.14 9.90 -25.68
N GLY A 77 25.02 10.92 -24.82
CA GLY A 77 24.34 12.17 -25.17
C GLY A 77 22.82 12.02 -25.37
N GLY A 78 22.22 10.96 -24.80
CA GLY A 78 20.78 10.75 -24.82
C GLY A 78 19.99 11.78 -23.99
N GLN A 79 18.66 11.65 -24.03
CA GLN A 79 17.76 12.51 -23.25
C GLN A 79 18.02 12.35 -21.75
N GLU A 80 17.82 13.43 -20.99
CA GLU A 80 17.85 13.40 -19.52
C GLU A 80 16.43 13.32 -18.96
N ILE A 81 16.29 12.57 -17.87
CA ILE A 81 15.07 12.47 -17.07
C ILE A 81 15.34 12.95 -15.65
N ARG A 82 14.27 13.19 -14.90
CA ARG A 82 14.29 13.64 -13.50
C ARG A 82 13.64 12.59 -12.62
N VAL A 83 14.41 12.02 -11.71
CA VAL A 83 13.92 11.04 -10.73
C VAL A 83 13.67 11.75 -9.40
N GLY A 84 12.43 11.76 -8.93
CA GLY A 84 12.07 12.44 -7.69
C GLY A 84 12.72 11.82 -6.45
N TYR A 85 13.11 12.64 -5.49
CA TYR A 85 13.59 12.17 -4.19
C TYR A 85 13.19 13.11 -3.05
N ALA A 86 13.22 12.57 -1.83
CA ALA A 86 13.14 13.32 -0.58
C ALA A 86 14.29 12.90 0.36
N VAL A 87 14.86 13.86 1.08
CA VAL A 87 15.85 13.65 2.14
C VAL A 87 15.35 14.32 3.41
N HIS A 88 14.96 13.52 4.38
CA HIS A 88 14.74 13.98 5.74
C HIS A 88 16.03 13.84 6.53
N ARG A 89 16.62 14.96 6.96
CA ARG A 89 17.82 14.94 7.78
C ARG A 89 17.47 14.82 9.25
N SER A 90 18.00 13.81 9.94
CA SER A 90 17.80 13.67 11.38
C SER A 90 18.42 14.86 12.11
N THR A 91 17.69 15.38 13.09
CA THR A 91 18.12 16.46 13.99
C THR A 91 18.83 15.94 15.24
N SER A 92 19.04 14.63 15.37
CA SER A 92 19.72 14.02 16.51
C SER A 92 21.15 14.57 16.65
N PRO A 93 21.58 14.98 17.85
CA PRO A 93 22.97 15.37 18.11
C PRO A 93 23.98 14.26 17.80
N GLY A 94 23.54 13.00 17.90
CA GLY A 94 24.32 11.79 17.58
C GLY A 94 24.00 11.20 16.21
N ARG A 95 23.59 12.02 15.24
CA ARG A 95 23.21 11.56 13.89
C ARG A 95 24.27 10.65 13.29
N ARG A 96 23.85 9.45 12.88
CA ARG A 96 24.73 8.48 12.21
C ARG A 96 24.93 8.83 10.73
N PRO A 97 26.12 8.54 10.17
CA PRO A 97 26.48 8.99 8.82
C PRO A 97 25.88 8.14 7.69
N ASP A 98 25.28 6.98 8.00
CA ASP A 98 24.73 6.02 7.04
C ASP A 98 23.19 6.09 7.02
N PRO A 99 22.56 6.77 6.04
CA PRO A 99 21.11 6.89 5.96
C PRO A 99 20.43 5.55 5.68
N VAL A 100 19.11 5.54 5.79
CA VAL A 100 18.26 4.51 5.17
C VAL A 100 17.68 5.09 3.88
N VAL A 101 17.89 4.40 2.75
CA VAL A 101 17.25 4.74 1.48
C VAL A 101 16.12 3.76 1.18
N TYR A 102 14.95 4.28 0.82
CA TYR A 102 13.74 3.52 0.59
C TYR A 102 13.17 3.73 -0.82
N SER A 103 12.65 2.66 -1.42
CA SER A 103 11.75 2.74 -2.59
C SER A 103 10.66 1.67 -2.50
N SER A 104 9.43 2.07 -2.83
CA SER A 104 8.24 1.20 -2.90
C SER A 104 8.29 0.27 -4.11
N GLY A 105 7.44 -0.76 -4.11
CA GLY A 105 7.29 -1.71 -5.20
C GLY A 105 6.37 -1.25 -6.34
N GLY A 106 5.45 -2.14 -6.72
CA GLY A 106 4.57 -2.00 -7.87
C GLY A 106 5.01 -2.93 -9.01
N PRO A 107 5.96 -2.56 -9.89
CA PRO A 107 6.60 -1.25 -10.09
C PRO A 107 5.63 -0.09 -10.26
N GLY A 108 6.11 1.15 -10.08
CA GLY A 108 5.30 2.34 -10.32
C GLY A 108 4.36 2.77 -9.19
N SER A 109 4.46 2.16 -8.00
CA SER A 109 3.87 2.74 -6.79
C SER A 109 4.73 3.94 -6.33
N ALA A 110 4.08 5.04 -5.96
CA ALA A 110 4.80 6.21 -5.45
C ALA A 110 5.47 5.91 -4.10
N SER A 111 6.62 6.54 -3.82
CA SER A 111 7.40 6.32 -2.60
C SER A 111 7.38 7.53 -1.66
N LEU A 112 7.40 8.75 -2.20
CA LEU A 112 7.57 9.99 -1.43
C LEU A 112 6.54 10.18 -0.31
N GLN A 113 5.31 9.70 -0.49
CA GLN A 113 4.27 9.79 0.54
C GLN A 113 4.58 9.00 1.82
N LEU A 114 5.49 8.02 1.76
CA LEU A 114 5.92 7.23 2.91
C LEU A 114 7.05 7.88 3.72
N THR A 115 7.55 9.05 3.31
CA THR A 115 8.63 9.76 4.01
C THR A 115 8.30 9.95 5.50
N GLY A 116 7.08 10.42 5.81
CA GLY A 116 6.64 10.60 7.20
C GLY A 116 6.67 9.30 8.00
N TYR A 117 6.13 8.23 7.44
CA TYR A 117 6.09 6.92 8.10
C TYR A 117 7.50 6.37 8.38
N LEU A 118 8.39 6.43 7.39
CA LEU A 118 9.77 5.96 7.53
C LEU A 118 10.57 6.74 8.56
N THR A 119 10.36 8.06 8.66
CA THR A 119 11.02 8.88 9.70
C THR A 119 10.56 8.57 11.13
N GLN A 120 9.37 7.99 11.28
CA GLN A 120 8.83 7.55 12.58
C GLN A 120 9.29 6.15 12.98
N MET A 121 9.90 5.38 12.06
CA MET A 121 10.56 4.13 12.42
C MET A 121 11.76 4.40 13.33
N SER A 122 12.14 3.41 14.14
CA SER A 122 13.19 3.62 15.17
C SER A 122 14.54 4.03 14.58
N PHE A 123 14.89 3.60 13.36
CA PHE A 123 16.09 4.08 12.67
C PHE A 123 16.02 5.55 12.24
N GLY A 124 14.82 6.12 12.06
CA GLY A 124 14.63 7.51 11.65
C GLY A 124 14.94 8.50 12.77
N ALA A 125 15.04 8.02 14.01
CA ALA A 125 15.38 8.85 15.17
C ALA A 125 16.80 9.41 15.09
N ASP A 126 17.78 8.64 14.59
CA ASP A 126 19.20 9.03 14.54
C ASP A 126 19.85 8.92 13.15
N ARG A 127 19.10 8.52 12.12
CA ARG A 127 19.58 8.46 10.73
C ARG A 127 18.80 9.38 9.82
N ASP A 128 19.48 9.88 8.80
CA ASP A 128 18.80 10.48 7.66
C ASP A 128 17.94 9.43 6.95
N VAL A 129 16.74 9.83 6.51
CA VAL A 129 15.85 9.00 5.69
C VAL A 129 15.80 9.57 4.28
N VAL A 130 16.18 8.77 3.31
CA VAL A 130 16.13 9.10 1.89
C VAL A 130 15.04 8.27 1.24
N VAL A 131 14.15 8.92 0.49
CA VAL A 131 13.12 8.25 -0.29
C VAL A 131 13.33 8.60 -1.75
N ILE A 132 13.40 7.60 -2.62
CA ILE A 132 13.61 7.76 -4.06
C ILE A 132 12.42 7.19 -4.83
N GLU A 133 11.87 7.99 -5.74
CA GLU A 133 10.92 7.52 -6.74
C GLU A 133 11.62 6.65 -7.79
N GLN A 134 10.84 5.83 -8.47
CA GLN A 134 11.31 5.18 -9.69
C GLN A 134 11.28 6.20 -10.84
N ARG A 135 12.21 6.11 -11.80
CA ARG A 135 12.08 6.82 -13.09
C ARG A 135 10.74 6.51 -13.73
N GLY A 136 10.04 7.50 -14.26
CA GLY A 136 8.69 7.27 -14.79
C GLY A 136 7.58 7.19 -13.73
N GLY A 137 7.94 7.21 -12.44
CA GLY A 137 7.01 7.21 -11.32
C GLY A 137 6.27 8.54 -11.14
N ARG A 138 5.35 8.56 -10.17
CA ARG A 138 4.38 9.65 -9.98
C ARG A 138 5.02 11.03 -9.85
N TRP A 139 6.14 11.09 -9.13
CA TRP A 139 6.88 12.32 -8.86
C TRP A 139 8.22 12.37 -9.60
N SER A 140 8.31 11.69 -10.74
CA SER A 140 9.43 11.74 -11.67
C SER A 140 8.99 12.33 -13.01
N LEU A 141 9.92 12.87 -13.80
CA LEU A 141 9.64 13.42 -15.12
C LEU A 141 10.49 12.73 -16.20
N PRO A 142 9.89 12.26 -17.31
CA PRO A 142 8.45 12.24 -17.56
C PRO A 142 7.72 11.25 -16.66
N ARG A 143 6.44 11.52 -16.35
CA ARG A 143 5.55 10.61 -15.61
C ARG A 143 4.89 9.65 -16.59
N LEU A 144 4.94 8.35 -16.33
CA LEU A 144 4.39 7.30 -17.20
C LEU A 144 3.06 6.76 -16.65
N ASP A 145 2.02 7.59 -16.66
CA ASP A 145 0.74 7.33 -16.00
C ASP A 145 -0.22 6.40 -16.77
N CYS A 146 -0.22 6.44 -18.11
CA CYS A 146 -1.08 5.66 -19.00
C CYS A 146 -2.58 5.57 -18.58
N PRO A 147 -3.33 6.68 -18.46
CA PRO A 147 -4.78 6.63 -18.21
C PRO A 147 -5.57 5.87 -19.30
N GLU A 148 -5.00 5.72 -20.50
CA GLU A 148 -5.56 4.88 -21.57
C GLU A 148 -5.72 3.41 -21.15
N ILE A 149 -4.75 2.89 -20.39
CA ILE A 149 -4.78 1.51 -19.89
C ILE A 149 -5.78 1.40 -18.73
N ALA A 150 -5.79 2.37 -17.81
CA ALA A 150 -6.78 2.41 -16.73
C ALA A 150 -8.23 2.38 -17.25
N ARG A 151 -8.52 3.15 -18.32
CA ARG A 151 -9.84 3.14 -18.98
C ARG A 151 -10.17 1.79 -19.63
N ALA A 152 -9.19 1.16 -20.26
CA ALA A 152 -9.39 -0.18 -20.86
C ALA A 152 -9.75 -1.20 -19.77
N LEU A 153 -9.05 -1.18 -18.63
CA LEU A 153 -9.33 -2.06 -17.51
C LEU A 153 -10.73 -1.83 -16.90
N LEU A 154 -11.14 -0.56 -16.70
CA LEU A 154 -12.49 -0.23 -16.24
C LEU A 154 -13.57 -0.69 -17.22
N THR A 155 -13.30 -0.66 -18.53
CA THR A 155 -14.23 -1.15 -19.55
C THR A 155 -14.45 -2.66 -19.41
N THR A 156 -13.38 -3.42 -19.12
CA THR A 156 -13.48 -4.86 -18.83
C THR A 156 -14.38 -5.14 -17.62
N LEU A 157 -14.25 -4.38 -16.53
CA LEU A 157 -15.04 -4.57 -15.31
C LEU A 157 -16.52 -4.17 -15.41
N THR A 158 -16.89 -3.36 -16.41
CA THR A 158 -18.28 -2.89 -16.62
C THR A 158 -19.02 -3.70 -17.67
N THR A 159 -18.28 -4.36 -18.57
CA THR A 159 -18.81 -5.23 -19.62
C THR A 159 -18.07 -6.56 -19.62
N PRO A 160 -18.15 -7.34 -18.51
CA PRO A 160 -17.32 -8.52 -18.36
C PRO A 160 -17.65 -9.55 -19.43
N GLY A 161 -16.62 -9.99 -20.15
CA GLY A 161 -16.66 -11.20 -20.95
C GLY A 161 -16.25 -12.39 -20.09
N ARG A 162 -15.86 -13.49 -20.75
CA ARG A 162 -15.10 -14.54 -20.08
C ARG A 162 -13.64 -14.10 -20.06
N THR A 163 -12.99 -14.17 -18.90
CA THR A 163 -11.63 -13.65 -18.75
C THR A 163 -10.68 -14.25 -19.77
N GLY A 164 -10.03 -13.37 -20.54
CA GLY A 164 -9.11 -13.77 -21.60
C GLY A 164 -9.73 -14.12 -22.95
N ASP A 165 -11.02 -13.82 -23.10
CA ASP A 165 -11.66 -13.72 -24.41
C ASP A 165 -10.88 -12.74 -25.32
N PRO A 166 -10.87 -12.98 -26.64
CA PRO A 166 -10.19 -12.09 -27.58
C PRO A 166 -10.64 -10.63 -27.50
N ALA A 167 -11.91 -10.38 -27.17
CA ALA A 167 -12.47 -9.03 -27.07
C ALA A 167 -11.86 -8.23 -25.90
N GLU A 168 -11.76 -8.82 -24.71
CA GLU A 168 -11.15 -8.17 -23.54
C GLU A 168 -9.66 -7.86 -23.79
N ARG A 169 -8.94 -8.83 -24.36
CA ARG A 169 -7.53 -8.65 -24.73
C ARG A 169 -7.36 -7.56 -25.78
N ALA A 170 -8.27 -7.46 -26.75
CA ALA A 170 -8.23 -6.41 -27.77
C ALA A 170 -8.44 -5.02 -27.17
N GLY A 171 -9.35 -4.87 -26.20
CA GLY A 171 -9.57 -3.61 -25.47
C GLY A 171 -8.32 -3.16 -24.72
N MET A 172 -7.72 -4.06 -23.94
CA MET A 172 -6.46 -3.81 -23.22
C MET A 172 -5.31 -3.47 -24.18
N ALA A 173 -5.15 -4.24 -25.26
CA ALA A 173 -4.13 -3.99 -26.28
C ALA A 173 -4.32 -2.62 -26.98
N GLY A 174 -5.57 -2.19 -27.22
CA GLY A 174 -5.89 -0.89 -27.78
C GLY A 174 -5.49 0.27 -26.86
N GLY A 175 -5.86 0.19 -25.57
CA GLY A 175 -5.44 1.17 -24.56
C GLY A 175 -3.92 1.24 -24.39
N ALA A 176 -3.27 0.07 -24.40
CA ALA A 176 -1.82 -0.05 -24.38
C ALA A 176 -1.15 0.62 -25.58
N ALA A 177 -1.60 0.32 -26.80
CA ALA A 177 -1.07 0.93 -28.03
C ALA A 177 -1.21 2.45 -28.01
N ALA A 178 -2.39 2.95 -27.61
CA ALA A 178 -2.63 4.38 -27.48
C ALA A 178 -1.68 5.06 -26.48
N CYS A 179 -1.42 4.42 -25.31
CA CYS A 179 -0.46 4.97 -24.37
C CYS A 179 0.97 4.96 -24.94
N LYS A 180 1.42 3.84 -25.51
CA LYS A 180 2.76 3.74 -26.09
C LYS A 180 2.98 4.80 -27.16
N ASP A 181 1.99 5.01 -28.04
CA ASP A 181 2.06 6.03 -29.08
C ASP A 181 2.14 7.44 -28.50
N ARG A 182 1.38 7.73 -27.43
CA ARG A 182 1.47 9.02 -26.73
C ARG A 182 2.85 9.24 -26.12
N LEU A 183 3.38 8.26 -25.39
CA LEU A 183 4.70 8.35 -24.76
C LEU A 183 5.81 8.49 -25.82
N THR A 184 5.71 7.74 -26.92
CA THR A 184 6.65 7.86 -28.05
C THR A 184 6.62 9.27 -28.65
N ARG A 185 5.44 9.86 -28.85
CA ARG A 185 5.32 11.25 -29.33
C ARG A 185 5.86 12.29 -28.34
N GLN A 186 5.89 11.97 -27.06
CA GLN A 186 6.51 12.80 -26.02
C GLN A 186 8.04 12.64 -25.97
N GLY A 187 8.61 11.78 -26.82
CA GLY A 187 10.05 11.53 -26.89
C GLY A 187 10.57 10.53 -25.85
N VAL A 188 9.68 9.80 -25.18
CA VAL A 188 10.03 8.79 -24.17
C VAL A 188 10.57 7.52 -24.85
N ASP A 189 11.74 7.06 -24.44
CA ASP A 189 12.28 5.76 -24.82
C ASP A 189 12.01 4.73 -23.70
N LEU A 190 10.95 3.93 -23.86
CA LEU A 190 10.53 2.91 -22.90
C LEU A 190 11.62 1.89 -22.55
N ARG A 191 12.65 1.73 -23.39
CA ARG A 191 13.82 0.87 -23.11
C ARG A 191 14.65 1.36 -21.93
N GLY A 192 14.52 2.64 -21.55
CA GLY A 192 15.18 3.22 -20.38
C GLY A 192 14.51 2.89 -19.04
N TYR A 193 13.35 2.23 -19.05
CA TYR A 193 12.55 1.99 -17.85
C TYR A 193 12.60 0.50 -17.47
N VAL A 194 13.80 0.06 -17.08
CA VAL A 194 14.10 -1.32 -16.65
C VAL A 194 14.73 -1.32 -15.25
N SER A 195 14.68 -2.45 -14.56
CA SER A 195 15.17 -2.62 -13.18
C SER A 195 16.63 -2.20 -13.02
N ALA A 196 17.49 -2.53 -13.99
CA ALA A 196 18.91 -2.20 -13.96
C ALA A 196 19.17 -0.68 -13.98
N GLU A 197 18.36 0.05 -14.75
CA GLU A 197 18.42 1.50 -14.87
C GLU A 197 17.87 2.18 -13.59
N ILE A 198 16.79 1.64 -13.01
CA ILE A 198 16.26 2.10 -11.71
C ILE A 198 17.29 1.87 -10.59
N ALA A 199 17.95 0.72 -10.57
CA ALA A 199 19.01 0.42 -9.61
C ALA A 199 20.23 1.37 -9.75
N ALA A 200 20.57 1.75 -10.99
CA ALA A 200 21.63 2.72 -11.24
C ALA A 200 21.27 4.11 -10.70
N ASP A 201 20.00 4.52 -10.75
CA ASP A 201 19.53 5.79 -10.17
C ASP A 201 19.71 5.82 -8.66
N VAL A 202 19.46 4.69 -7.97
CA VAL A 202 19.72 4.55 -6.53
C VAL A 202 21.21 4.80 -6.25
N VAL A 203 22.11 4.16 -6.98
CA VAL A 203 23.56 4.33 -6.82
C VAL A 203 24.01 5.77 -7.11
N ASP A 204 23.48 6.37 -8.17
CA ASP A 204 23.82 7.74 -8.55
C ASP A 204 23.29 8.76 -7.53
N LEU A 205 22.10 8.55 -6.96
CA LEU A 205 21.57 9.37 -5.87
C LEU A 205 22.50 9.35 -4.65
N ARG A 206 22.99 8.16 -4.25
CA ARG A 206 23.94 8.05 -3.12
C ARG A 206 25.15 8.97 -3.32
N ARG A 207 25.74 8.86 -4.50
CA ARG A 207 26.99 9.55 -4.86
C ARG A 207 26.74 11.06 -4.95
N ALA A 208 25.63 11.46 -5.56
CA ALA A 208 25.27 12.86 -5.71
C ALA A 208 24.95 13.54 -4.36
N LEU A 209 24.32 12.81 -3.42
CA LEU A 209 24.06 13.29 -2.05
C LEU A 209 25.31 13.26 -1.15
N GLY A 210 26.40 12.60 -1.58
CA GLY A 210 27.67 12.55 -0.85
C GLY A 210 27.71 11.55 0.31
N TYR A 211 26.80 10.58 0.36
CA TYR A 211 26.82 9.54 1.41
C TYR A 211 27.89 8.49 1.10
N ALA A 212 28.81 8.26 2.02
CA ALA A 212 29.87 7.25 1.85
C ALA A 212 29.29 5.83 1.77
N ARG A 213 28.34 5.51 2.66
CA ARG A 213 27.58 4.27 2.70
C ARG A 213 26.16 4.54 3.17
N TRP A 214 25.24 3.66 2.82
CA TRP A 214 23.87 3.69 3.32
C TRP A 214 23.23 2.31 3.41
N ASN A 215 22.07 2.23 4.04
CA ASN A 215 21.29 1.01 4.22
C ASN A 215 20.16 1.00 3.19
N LEU A 216 20.12 0.00 2.31
CA LEU A 216 19.11 -0.12 1.27
C LEU A 216 17.86 -0.80 1.83
N PHE A 217 16.69 -0.24 1.57
CA PHE A 217 15.41 -0.81 1.98
C PHE A 217 14.44 -0.80 0.80
N GLY A 218 14.15 -1.98 0.27
CA GLY A 218 13.18 -2.17 -0.82
C GLY A 218 11.98 -2.98 -0.36
N VAL A 219 10.82 -2.70 -0.95
CA VAL A 219 9.60 -3.47 -0.74
C VAL A 219 9.14 -4.03 -2.08
N SER A 220 8.71 -5.30 -2.08
CA SER A 220 8.12 -5.95 -3.26
C SER A 220 9.06 -5.85 -4.46
N TYR A 221 8.61 -5.35 -5.61
CA TYR A 221 9.46 -5.07 -6.77
C TYR A 221 10.80 -4.38 -6.45
N SER A 222 10.81 -3.37 -5.57
CA SER A 222 12.05 -2.63 -5.26
C SER A 222 13.06 -3.46 -4.46
N THR A 223 12.68 -4.63 -3.94
CA THR A 223 13.68 -5.57 -3.40
C THR A 223 14.69 -6.00 -4.48
N ARG A 224 14.24 -6.14 -5.73
CA ARG A 224 15.09 -6.48 -6.88
C ARG A 224 16.03 -5.33 -7.24
N THR A 225 15.51 -4.11 -7.33
CA THR A 225 16.32 -2.93 -7.69
C THR A 225 17.32 -2.57 -6.59
N MET A 226 16.95 -2.72 -5.30
CA MET A 226 17.87 -2.53 -4.18
C MET A 226 18.97 -3.60 -4.15
N LEU A 227 18.65 -4.85 -4.47
CA LEU A 227 19.65 -5.91 -4.58
C LEU A 227 20.63 -5.67 -5.73
N MET A 228 20.12 -5.22 -6.89
CA MET A 228 20.96 -4.81 -8.03
C MET A 228 21.84 -3.61 -7.67
N ALA A 229 21.32 -2.62 -6.94
CA ALA A 229 22.09 -1.46 -6.48
C ALA A 229 23.21 -1.88 -5.50
N ALA A 230 22.91 -2.82 -4.59
CA ALA A 230 23.91 -3.40 -3.69
C ALA A 230 25.03 -4.13 -4.45
N ALA A 231 24.67 -4.89 -5.49
CA ALA A 231 25.64 -5.59 -6.33
C ALA A 231 26.49 -4.63 -7.17
N ALA A 232 25.89 -3.55 -7.67
CA ALA A 232 26.57 -2.54 -8.49
C ALA A 232 27.45 -1.57 -7.66
N ASP A 233 27.17 -1.43 -6.37
CA ASP A 233 27.90 -0.54 -5.47
C ASP A 233 28.18 -1.17 -4.08
N PRO A 234 28.95 -2.29 -4.02
CA PRO A 234 29.14 -3.04 -2.78
C PRO A 234 29.80 -2.21 -1.67
N GLN A 235 30.73 -1.32 -2.05
CA GLN A 235 31.42 -0.44 -1.11
C GLN A 235 30.52 0.66 -0.52
N GLY A 236 29.48 1.07 -1.25
CA GLY A 236 28.49 2.06 -0.82
C GLY A 236 27.32 1.46 -0.03
N THR A 237 27.26 0.13 0.09
CA THR A 237 26.16 -0.58 0.74
C THR A 237 26.59 -1.11 2.10
N ARG A 238 25.91 -0.66 3.16
CA ARG A 238 26.16 -1.13 4.53
C ARG A 238 25.34 -2.37 4.87
N SER A 239 24.05 -2.35 4.54
CA SER A 239 23.13 -3.48 4.71
C SER A 239 21.97 -3.35 3.73
N VAL A 240 21.24 -4.44 3.52
CA VAL A 240 20.10 -4.51 2.62
C VAL A 240 18.91 -5.13 3.33
N VAL A 241 17.75 -4.47 3.28
CA VAL A 241 16.46 -4.98 3.75
C VAL A 241 15.57 -5.23 2.53
N LEU A 242 15.16 -6.47 2.37
CA LEU A 242 14.25 -6.93 1.32
C LEU A 242 12.94 -7.36 1.98
N ASP A 243 11.96 -6.47 1.99
CA ASP A 243 10.63 -6.77 2.51
C ASP A 243 9.73 -7.27 1.38
N SER A 244 9.14 -8.46 1.57
CA SER A 244 8.30 -9.12 0.58
C SER A 244 9.11 -9.37 -0.70
N PHE A 245 10.17 -10.15 -0.52
CA PHE A 245 11.22 -10.32 -1.51
C PHE A 245 10.71 -10.98 -2.78
N TRP A 246 10.83 -10.25 -3.89
CA TRP A 246 10.57 -10.75 -5.22
C TRP A 246 11.89 -11.11 -5.92
N PRO A 247 12.24 -12.40 -5.96
CA PRO A 247 13.48 -12.83 -6.58
C PRO A 247 13.41 -12.83 -8.10
N GLU A 248 14.59 -12.73 -8.70
CA GLU A 248 14.75 -12.83 -10.15
C GLU A 248 14.40 -14.21 -10.71
N GLY A 249 13.97 -14.24 -11.97
CA GLY A 249 13.71 -15.49 -12.69
C GLY A 249 12.48 -16.25 -12.19
N THR A 250 11.67 -15.61 -11.34
CA THR A 250 10.34 -16.10 -11.01
C THR A 250 9.53 -16.19 -12.30
N HIS A 251 8.73 -17.25 -12.47
CA HIS A 251 7.70 -17.27 -13.50
C HIS A 251 6.44 -16.58 -12.94
N TRP A 252 6.48 -15.25 -12.77
CA TRP A 252 5.45 -14.48 -12.07
C TRP A 252 4.03 -14.78 -12.54
N TYR A 253 3.82 -14.71 -13.85
CA TYR A 253 2.53 -14.88 -14.49
C TYR A 253 2.09 -16.35 -14.50
N ASP A 254 3.00 -17.27 -14.85
CA ASP A 254 2.67 -18.70 -14.94
C ASP A 254 2.37 -19.31 -13.56
N ARG A 255 2.85 -18.67 -12.47
CA ARG A 255 2.65 -19.12 -11.09
C ARG A 255 1.51 -18.41 -10.37
N ALA A 256 0.89 -17.38 -10.95
CA ALA A 256 -0.08 -16.53 -10.24
C ALA A 256 -1.23 -17.33 -9.60
N THR A 257 -1.88 -18.21 -10.36
CA THR A 257 -2.97 -19.06 -9.83
C THR A 257 -2.48 -20.06 -8.76
N ALA A 258 -1.27 -20.59 -8.92
CA ALA A 258 -0.68 -21.50 -7.93
C ALA A 258 -0.33 -20.78 -6.62
N LYS A 259 0.13 -19.53 -6.68
CA LYS A 259 0.40 -18.69 -5.51
C LYS A 259 -0.90 -18.40 -4.74
N LEU A 260 -1.96 -18.00 -5.46
CA LEU A 260 -3.29 -17.81 -4.87
C LEU A 260 -3.78 -19.08 -4.16
N ALA A 261 -3.72 -20.23 -4.84
CA ALA A 261 -4.10 -21.51 -4.23
C ALA A 261 -3.25 -21.83 -2.98
N GLY A 262 -1.95 -21.52 -3.02
CA GLY A 262 -1.04 -21.64 -1.88
C GLY A 262 -1.46 -20.77 -0.69
N THR A 263 -1.80 -19.50 -0.92
CA THR A 263 -2.28 -18.59 0.13
C THR A 263 -3.61 -19.08 0.73
N LEU A 264 -4.56 -19.50 -0.11
CA LEU A 264 -5.83 -20.08 0.34
C LEU A 264 -5.63 -21.36 1.15
N ALA A 265 -4.69 -22.22 0.76
CA ALA A 265 -4.35 -23.43 1.52
C ALA A 265 -3.73 -23.08 2.89
N ARG A 266 -2.90 -22.03 2.96
CA ARG A 266 -2.32 -21.55 4.23
C ARG A 266 -3.38 -20.99 5.17
N LEU A 267 -4.24 -20.10 4.68
CA LEU A 267 -5.39 -19.58 5.43
C LEU A 267 -6.31 -20.73 5.89
N GLY A 268 -6.49 -21.70 4.99
CA GLY A 268 -7.26 -22.92 5.22
C GLY A 268 -6.70 -23.88 6.27
N ARG A 269 -5.47 -23.68 6.80
CA ARG A 269 -5.00 -24.45 7.97
C ARG A 269 -5.92 -24.29 9.18
N SER A 270 -6.51 -23.11 9.33
CA SER A 270 -7.49 -22.81 10.36
C SER A 270 -8.92 -23.19 9.97
N TRP A 271 -9.19 -23.40 8.67
CA TRP A 271 -10.46 -23.81 8.10
C TRP A 271 -10.26 -24.66 6.82
N PRO A 272 -10.10 -25.99 6.94
CA PRO A 272 -9.66 -26.84 5.82
C PRO A 272 -10.58 -26.85 4.59
N GLY A 273 -11.84 -26.42 4.74
CA GLY A 273 -12.80 -26.30 3.65
C GLY A 273 -12.59 -25.10 2.72
N LEU A 274 -11.73 -24.14 3.07
CA LEU A 274 -11.55 -22.88 2.34
C LEU A 274 -11.29 -23.06 0.84
N PRO A 275 -10.36 -23.92 0.38
CA PRO A 275 -10.10 -24.06 -1.05
C PRO A 275 -11.33 -24.58 -1.83
N GLY A 276 -12.11 -25.48 -1.21
CA GLY A 276 -13.34 -26.00 -1.82
C GLY A 276 -14.45 -24.95 -1.91
N ARG A 277 -14.62 -24.14 -0.86
CA ARG A 277 -15.59 -23.05 -0.83
C ARG A 277 -15.21 -21.92 -1.78
N PHE A 278 -13.92 -21.63 -1.94
CA PHE A 278 -13.42 -20.72 -2.96
C PHE A 278 -13.75 -21.20 -4.38
N ALA A 279 -13.53 -22.49 -4.68
CA ALA A 279 -13.92 -23.05 -5.98
C ALA A 279 -15.45 -23.06 -6.23
N GLU A 280 -16.25 -23.15 -5.17
CA GLU A 280 -17.70 -22.99 -5.25
C GLU A 280 -18.11 -21.53 -5.52
N MET A 281 -17.48 -20.58 -4.83
CA MET A 281 -17.66 -19.14 -5.06
C MET A 281 -17.40 -18.76 -6.52
N VAL A 282 -16.27 -19.18 -7.09
CA VAL A 282 -15.93 -18.93 -8.51
C VAL A 282 -17.05 -19.47 -9.42
N ARG A 283 -17.46 -20.73 -9.24
CA ARG A 283 -18.54 -21.35 -10.04
C ARG A 283 -19.93 -20.72 -9.81
N ALA A 284 -20.19 -20.15 -8.64
CA ALA A 284 -21.43 -19.45 -8.36
C ALA A 284 -21.49 -18.12 -9.12
N LEU A 285 -20.40 -17.35 -9.08
CA LEU A 285 -20.27 -16.06 -9.77
C LEU A 285 -20.19 -16.22 -11.30
N ASP A 286 -19.61 -17.31 -11.81
CA ASP A 286 -19.63 -17.60 -13.24
C ASP A 286 -21.05 -17.87 -13.77
N ARG A 287 -21.95 -18.38 -12.90
CA ARG A 287 -23.36 -18.59 -13.24
C ARG A 287 -24.19 -17.32 -13.06
N THR A 288 -23.93 -16.58 -11.98
CA THR A 288 -24.64 -15.36 -11.62
C THR A 288 -23.64 -14.29 -11.17
N PRO A 289 -23.10 -13.49 -12.10
CA PRO A 289 -22.12 -12.46 -11.76
C PRO A 289 -22.65 -11.45 -10.74
N ALA A 290 -21.78 -10.98 -9.85
CA ALA A 290 -22.12 -9.97 -8.88
C ALA A 290 -22.24 -8.60 -9.56
N ARG A 291 -23.28 -7.83 -9.23
CA ARG A 291 -23.48 -6.46 -9.70
C ARG A 291 -23.32 -5.52 -8.50
N LEU A 292 -22.35 -4.61 -8.58
CA LEU A 292 -22.01 -3.69 -7.49
C LEU A 292 -21.98 -2.26 -8.02
N GLU A 293 -22.53 -1.34 -7.24
CA GLU A 293 -22.53 0.09 -7.55
C GLU A 293 -21.34 0.74 -6.85
N THR A 294 -20.45 1.37 -7.59
CA THR A 294 -19.27 2.06 -7.07
C THR A 294 -19.06 3.39 -7.78
N SER A 295 -17.89 4.00 -7.64
CA SER A 295 -17.52 5.23 -8.35
C SER A 295 -16.40 4.97 -9.36
N ASP A 296 -16.55 5.51 -10.56
CA ASP A 296 -15.48 5.55 -11.55
C ASP A 296 -14.31 6.36 -10.96
N PRO A 297 -13.13 5.75 -10.77
CA PRO A 297 -12.00 6.43 -10.14
C PRO A 297 -11.46 7.59 -10.99
N LEU A 298 -11.67 7.58 -12.31
CA LEU A 298 -11.19 8.61 -13.21
C LEU A 298 -12.14 9.82 -13.28
N THR A 299 -13.44 9.62 -13.08
CA THR A 299 -14.45 10.68 -13.26
C THR A 299 -15.25 11.03 -12.01
N GLY A 300 -15.19 10.20 -10.97
CA GLY A 300 -15.99 10.31 -9.74
C GLY A 300 -17.48 10.06 -9.94
N ARG A 301 -17.90 9.58 -11.13
CA ARG A 301 -19.31 9.31 -11.44
C ARG A 301 -19.72 7.92 -10.96
N PRO A 302 -21.00 7.68 -10.66
CA PRO A 302 -21.49 6.33 -10.36
C PRO A 302 -21.16 5.36 -11.49
N LEU A 303 -20.71 4.17 -11.12
CA LEU A 303 -20.28 3.10 -12.01
C LEU A 303 -20.80 1.76 -11.51
N THR A 304 -21.56 1.04 -12.33
CA THR A 304 -21.93 -0.35 -12.03
C THR A 304 -20.85 -1.29 -12.57
N VAL A 305 -20.20 -2.04 -11.69
CA VAL A 305 -19.29 -3.13 -12.07
C VAL A 305 -20.03 -4.45 -12.03
N VAL A 306 -19.64 -5.37 -12.92
CA VAL A 306 -20.19 -6.72 -12.99
C VAL A 306 -19.00 -7.67 -12.88
N LEU A 307 -18.97 -8.47 -11.81
CA LEU A 307 -17.82 -9.32 -11.47
C LEU A 307 -18.18 -10.80 -11.58
N ASN A 308 -17.49 -11.53 -12.45
CA ASN A 308 -17.59 -12.98 -12.55
C ASN A 308 -16.64 -13.68 -11.53
N GLY A 309 -16.51 -15.01 -11.60
CA GLY A 309 -15.67 -15.76 -10.68
C GLY A 309 -14.18 -15.44 -10.79
N ASP A 310 -13.69 -15.23 -12.02
CA ASP A 310 -12.30 -14.84 -12.31
C ASP A 310 -12.00 -13.41 -11.81
N ASP A 311 -12.95 -12.49 -11.96
CA ASP A 311 -12.84 -11.11 -11.48
C ASP A 311 -12.75 -11.06 -9.95
N VAL A 312 -13.65 -11.76 -9.26
CA VAL A 312 -13.63 -11.81 -7.79
C VAL A 312 -12.38 -12.54 -7.28
N ALA A 313 -11.92 -13.59 -7.96
CA ALA A 313 -10.64 -14.24 -7.63
C ALA A 313 -9.46 -13.26 -7.75
N THR A 314 -9.46 -12.41 -8.78
CA THR A 314 -8.43 -11.39 -8.97
C THR A 314 -8.54 -10.30 -7.90
N VAL A 315 -9.73 -9.74 -7.66
CA VAL A 315 -9.96 -8.72 -6.62
C VAL A 315 -9.56 -9.23 -5.24
N LEU A 316 -9.88 -10.48 -4.90
CA LEU A 316 -9.45 -11.09 -3.65
C LEU A 316 -7.93 -11.26 -3.57
N THR A 317 -7.29 -11.65 -4.67
CA THR A 317 -5.82 -11.76 -4.73
C THR A 317 -5.18 -10.40 -4.45
N GLU A 318 -5.67 -9.35 -5.11
CA GLU A 318 -5.19 -7.98 -4.90
C GLU A 318 -5.47 -7.49 -3.48
N ALA A 319 -6.67 -7.73 -2.96
CA ALA A 319 -7.06 -7.31 -1.62
C ALA A 319 -6.25 -8.02 -0.51
N MET A 320 -5.84 -9.28 -0.72
CA MET A 320 -5.00 -10.03 0.22
C MET A 320 -3.55 -9.53 0.33
N HIS A 321 -3.12 -8.58 -0.51
CA HIS A 321 -1.88 -7.85 -0.25
C HIS A 321 -2.00 -7.00 1.01
N GLU A 322 -3.20 -6.45 1.26
CA GLU A 322 -3.51 -5.70 2.47
C GLU A 322 -3.84 -6.64 3.62
N VAL A 323 -3.11 -6.47 4.73
CA VAL A 323 -3.19 -7.41 5.85
C VAL A 323 -4.53 -7.42 6.54
N ASP A 324 -5.26 -6.31 6.50
CA ASP A 324 -6.54 -6.18 7.19
C ASP A 324 -7.66 -6.95 6.48
N VAL A 325 -7.45 -7.36 5.21
CA VAL A 325 -8.40 -8.20 4.47
C VAL A 325 -8.19 -9.68 4.77
N LEU A 326 -6.94 -10.12 4.98
CA LEU A 326 -6.59 -11.52 5.25
C LEU A 326 -7.43 -12.16 6.37
N PRO A 327 -7.68 -11.49 7.51
CA PRO A 327 -8.52 -11.98 8.57
C PRO A 327 -9.93 -12.40 8.15
N VAL A 328 -10.52 -11.72 7.18
CA VAL A 328 -11.94 -11.88 6.82
C VAL A 328 -12.15 -12.74 5.57
N VAL A 329 -11.09 -13.06 4.81
CA VAL A 329 -11.17 -13.88 3.60
C VAL A 329 -11.98 -15.18 3.79
N PRO A 330 -11.79 -15.98 4.86
CA PRO A 330 -12.57 -17.21 5.02
C PRO A 330 -14.08 -16.97 5.13
N ALA A 331 -14.49 -15.98 5.93
CA ALA A 331 -15.91 -15.64 6.11
C ALA A 331 -16.50 -15.00 4.85
N LEU A 332 -15.72 -14.15 4.17
CA LEU A 332 -16.10 -13.52 2.91
C LEU A 332 -16.33 -14.57 1.80
N VAL A 333 -15.38 -15.48 1.61
CA VAL A 333 -15.48 -16.56 0.60
C VAL A 333 -16.69 -17.45 0.88
N ASP A 334 -16.95 -17.77 2.15
CA ASP A 334 -18.10 -18.59 2.53
C ASP A 334 -19.45 -17.90 2.21
N ALA A 335 -19.58 -16.61 2.56
CA ALA A 335 -20.78 -15.84 2.30
C ALA A 335 -21.07 -15.70 0.80
N VAL A 336 -20.05 -15.38 0.00
CA VAL A 336 -20.19 -15.20 -1.46
C VAL A 336 -20.45 -16.54 -2.15
N ALA A 337 -19.82 -17.63 -1.71
CA ALA A 337 -20.17 -18.98 -2.18
C ALA A 337 -21.63 -19.36 -1.87
N GLY A 338 -22.20 -18.84 -0.79
CA GLY A 338 -23.61 -18.97 -0.44
C GLY A 338 -24.57 -18.06 -1.23
N GLY A 339 -24.05 -17.20 -2.10
CA GLY A 339 -24.83 -16.27 -2.93
C GLY A 339 -25.03 -14.87 -2.34
N ASP A 340 -24.41 -14.54 -1.20
CA ASP A 340 -24.42 -13.19 -0.65
C ASP A 340 -23.28 -12.35 -1.21
N HIS A 341 -23.57 -11.47 -2.18
CA HIS A 341 -22.57 -10.63 -2.85
C HIS A 341 -22.33 -9.30 -2.14
N ARG A 342 -23.14 -8.93 -1.12
CA ARG A 342 -23.02 -7.64 -0.41
C ARG A 342 -21.64 -7.41 0.22
N PRO A 343 -20.94 -8.43 0.74
CA PRO A 343 -19.60 -8.27 1.33
C PRO A 343 -18.50 -7.94 0.31
N LEU A 344 -18.77 -8.02 -0.99
CA LEU A 344 -17.85 -7.59 -2.04
C LEU A 344 -17.84 -6.06 -2.23
N GLN A 345 -18.84 -5.35 -1.72
CA GLN A 345 -19.00 -3.90 -1.90
C GLN A 345 -17.78 -3.09 -1.42
N PRO A 346 -17.22 -3.31 -0.21
CA PRO A 346 -16.03 -2.57 0.23
C PRO A 346 -14.82 -2.81 -0.68
N LEU A 347 -14.67 -4.04 -1.20
CA LEU A 347 -13.58 -4.37 -2.11
C LEU A 347 -13.75 -3.66 -3.47
N ALA A 348 -14.98 -3.58 -3.99
CA ALA A 348 -15.27 -2.84 -5.22
C ALA A 348 -15.00 -1.34 -5.05
N ASP A 349 -15.39 -0.75 -3.92
CA ASP A 349 -15.17 0.67 -3.62
C ASP A 349 -13.69 1.00 -3.43
N GLN A 350 -12.91 0.10 -2.83
CA GLN A 350 -11.46 0.28 -2.68
C GLN A 350 -10.67 0.02 -3.96
N ALA A 351 -11.17 -0.83 -4.86
CA ALA A 351 -10.49 -1.17 -6.11
C ALA A 351 -10.19 0.06 -6.97
N GLY A 352 -11.06 1.07 -6.96
CA GLY A 352 -10.83 2.34 -7.67
C GLY A 352 -9.57 3.08 -7.20
N GLY A 353 -9.35 3.15 -5.88
CA GLY A 353 -8.14 3.75 -5.31
C GLY A 353 -6.87 2.99 -5.68
N ALA A 354 -6.94 1.64 -5.68
CA ALA A 354 -5.84 0.78 -6.08
C ALA A 354 -5.48 0.92 -7.57
N LEU A 355 -6.49 1.09 -8.44
CA LEU A 355 -6.28 1.36 -9.88
C LEU A 355 -5.53 2.66 -10.13
N LEU A 356 -5.75 3.68 -9.29
CA LEU A 356 -5.08 4.97 -9.42
C LEU A 356 -3.77 5.07 -8.65
N SER A 357 -3.37 4.07 -7.87
CA SER A 357 -2.16 4.16 -7.04
C SER A 357 -0.88 3.81 -7.80
N HIS A 358 -1.00 3.28 -9.03
CA HIS A 358 0.10 2.82 -9.87
C HIS A 358 0.27 3.67 -11.13
N GLU A 359 1.52 3.90 -11.52
CA GLU A 359 1.86 4.47 -12.82
C GLU A 359 1.93 3.35 -13.87
N PHE A 360 0.82 3.08 -14.56
CA PHE A 360 0.70 1.92 -15.47
C PHE A 360 1.76 1.91 -16.57
N GLY A 361 2.16 3.06 -17.09
CA GLY A 361 3.19 3.13 -18.12
C GLY A 361 4.56 2.68 -17.61
N LEU A 362 4.92 3.05 -16.38
CA LEU A 362 6.14 2.55 -15.74
C LEU A 362 6.01 1.07 -15.40
N TYR A 363 4.88 0.66 -14.82
CA TYR A 363 4.59 -0.74 -14.51
C TYR A 363 4.83 -1.62 -15.75
N TYR A 364 4.17 -1.32 -16.86
CA TYR A 364 4.29 -2.12 -18.07
C TYR A 364 5.64 -2.00 -18.78
N ALA A 365 6.31 -0.84 -18.71
CA ALA A 365 7.65 -0.72 -19.26
C ALA A 365 8.63 -1.67 -18.57
N VAL A 366 8.52 -1.80 -17.25
CA VAL A 366 9.34 -2.74 -16.48
C VAL A 366 8.87 -4.18 -16.71
N MET A 367 7.60 -4.49 -16.44
CA MET A 367 7.09 -5.87 -16.48
C MET A 367 7.31 -6.54 -17.84
N CYS A 368 7.07 -5.83 -18.94
CA CYS A 368 7.22 -6.40 -20.27
C CYS A 368 8.68 -6.68 -20.67
N GLN A 369 9.66 -6.00 -20.07
CA GLN A 369 11.07 -6.17 -20.38
C GLN A 369 11.77 -7.10 -19.38
N ASP A 370 11.43 -6.99 -18.09
CA ASP A 370 12.13 -7.66 -16.99
C ASP A 370 11.50 -8.97 -16.55
N GLU A 371 10.20 -9.18 -16.82
CA GLU A 371 9.43 -10.29 -16.25
C GLU A 371 8.73 -11.13 -17.31
N ALA A 372 7.97 -10.51 -18.22
CA ALA A 372 7.23 -11.21 -19.28
C ALA A 372 8.08 -12.19 -20.11
N PRO A 373 9.36 -11.90 -20.48
CA PRO A 373 10.17 -12.83 -21.28
C PRO A 373 10.45 -14.18 -20.60
N ALA A 374 10.34 -14.26 -19.27
CA ALA A 374 10.51 -15.52 -18.53
C ALA A 374 9.22 -16.33 -18.43
N ASN A 375 8.09 -15.84 -18.93
CA ASN A 375 6.77 -16.42 -18.73
C ASN A 375 6.16 -16.90 -20.06
N THR A 376 5.37 -17.96 -20.00
CA THR A 376 4.62 -18.51 -21.14
C THR A 376 3.20 -17.96 -21.24
N PHE A 377 2.69 -17.38 -20.14
CA PHE A 377 1.31 -16.96 -19.95
C PHE A 377 0.30 -18.10 -20.18
N ALA A 378 0.72 -19.34 -19.93
CA ALA A 378 -0.15 -20.50 -20.02
C ALA A 378 -1.21 -20.45 -18.92
N ALA A 379 -2.45 -20.79 -19.26
CA ALA A 379 -3.52 -20.88 -18.27
C ALA A 379 -3.25 -22.07 -17.32
N GLY A 380 -3.17 -21.79 -16.02
CA GLY A 380 -3.08 -22.80 -14.98
C GLY A 380 -4.43 -23.47 -14.67
N GLN A 381 -4.43 -24.40 -13.71
CA GLN A 381 -5.67 -24.92 -13.13
C GLN A 381 -6.24 -23.90 -12.13
N GLY A 382 -7.49 -23.49 -12.31
CA GLY A 382 -8.19 -22.56 -11.42
C GLY A 382 -8.68 -21.30 -12.16
N PRO A 383 -9.05 -20.24 -11.42
CA PRO A 383 -9.50 -19.01 -12.03
C PRO A 383 -8.36 -18.33 -12.81
N ARG A 384 -8.75 -17.68 -13.90
CA ARG A 384 -7.83 -16.90 -14.73
C ARG A 384 -7.84 -15.46 -14.26
N LEU A 385 -6.72 -15.00 -13.72
CA LEU A 385 -6.67 -13.63 -13.20
C LEU A 385 -6.64 -12.61 -14.35
N PHE A 386 -7.51 -11.60 -14.28
CA PHE A 386 -7.58 -10.59 -15.34
C PHE A 386 -6.30 -9.74 -15.43
N THR A 387 -5.57 -9.59 -14.32
CA THR A 387 -4.27 -8.89 -14.29
C THR A 387 -3.25 -9.60 -15.18
N VAL A 388 -3.11 -10.92 -15.05
CA VAL A 388 -2.21 -11.72 -15.92
C VAL A 388 -2.60 -11.60 -17.40
N THR A 389 -3.89 -11.63 -17.68
CA THR A 389 -4.43 -11.54 -19.05
C THR A 389 -4.22 -10.16 -19.65
N GLY A 390 -4.49 -9.10 -18.89
CA GLY A 390 -4.27 -7.72 -19.27
C GLY A 390 -2.79 -7.47 -19.53
N ASP A 391 -1.93 -7.93 -18.63
CA ASP A 391 -0.48 -7.78 -18.76
C ASP A 391 0.07 -8.44 -20.01
N GLN A 392 -0.38 -9.66 -20.31
CA GLN A 392 -0.03 -10.32 -21.57
C GLN A 392 -0.41 -9.45 -22.77
N ALA A 393 -1.65 -8.95 -22.80
CA ALA A 393 -2.15 -8.13 -23.89
C ALA A 393 -1.38 -6.82 -24.05
N VAL A 394 -1.00 -6.17 -22.95
CA VAL A 394 -0.14 -4.97 -22.98
C VAL A 394 1.24 -5.30 -23.52
N CYS A 395 1.89 -6.36 -23.04
CA CYS A 395 3.23 -6.73 -23.49
C CYS A 395 3.26 -7.17 -24.96
N ASP A 396 2.24 -7.90 -25.43
CA ASP A 396 2.09 -8.30 -26.83
C ASP A 396 1.88 -7.08 -27.76
N ALA A 397 1.17 -6.05 -27.27
CA ALA A 397 0.96 -4.81 -27.99
C ALA A 397 2.22 -3.93 -28.00
N TRP A 398 2.93 -3.86 -26.87
CA TRP A 398 4.10 -3.01 -26.73
C TRP A 398 5.36 -3.59 -27.38
N ARG A 399 5.52 -4.92 -27.39
CA ARG A 399 6.67 -5.63 -28.00
C ARG A 399 8.02 -5.01 -27.63
N LEU A 400 8.18 -4.67 -26.35
CA LEU A 400 9.45 -4.16 -25.84
C LEU A 400 10.49 -5.28 -25.84
N PRO A 401 11.78 -4.97 -26.07
CA PRO A 401 12.83 -5.97 -26.00
C PRO A 401 13.01 -6.46 -24.56
N ALA A 402 13.40 -7.72 -24.38
CA ALA A 402 13.83 -8.19 -23.07
C ALA A 402 14.99 -7.34 -22.55
N SER A 403 15.00 -7.07 -21.24
CA SER A 403 16.07 -6.28 -20.64
C SER A 403 17.41 -7.02 -20.70
N PRO A 404 18.54 -6.29 -20.73
CA PRO A 404 19.87 -6.89 -20.76
C PRO A 404 20.14 -7.81 -19.55
N ALA A 405 21.16 -8.68 -19.70
CA ALA A 405 21.63 -9.56 -18.63
C ALA A 405 22.02 -8.75 -17.38
N ARG A 406 21.65 -9.29 -16.22
CA ARG A 406 21.61 -8.55 -14.95
C ARG A 406 22.92 -8.70 -14.16
N PRO A 407 23.24 -7.76 -13.25
CA PRO A 407 24.44 -7.84 -12.43
C PRO A 407 24.42 -9.08 -11.54
N SER A 408 25.55 -9.81 -11.48
CA SER A 408 25.67 -10.93 -10.55
C SER A 408 25.69 -10.44 -9.10
N VAL A 409 24.85 -11.02 -8.27
CA VAL A 409 24.78 -10.76 -6.82
C VAL A 409 25.90 -11.44 -6.03
N SER A 410 26.75 -12.26 -6.68
CA SER A 410 27.81 -13.03 -6.02
C SER A 410 28.90 -12.16 -5.38
N GLY A 411 29.08 -10.93 -5.86
CA GLY A 411 30.08 -9.99 -5.34
C GLY A 411 29.63 -9.18 -4.11
N MET A 412 28.37 -9.35 -3.66
CA MET A 412 27.87 -8.62 -2.49
C MET A 412 28.44 -9.19 -1.20
N THR A 413 28.82 -8.28 -0.30
CA THR A 413 29.31 -8.62 1.05
C THR A 413 28.47 -8.02 2.16
N ALA A 414 27.55 -7.10 1.83
CA ALA A 414 26.65 -6.49 2.79
C ALA A 414 25.70 -7.55 3.38
N PRO A 415 25.45 -7.54 4.70
CA PRO A 415 24.41 -8.37 5.29
C PRO A 415 23.04 -8.07 4.67
N VAL A 416 22.23 -9.11 4.48
CA VAL A 416 20.89 -9.00 3.91
C VAL A 416 19.85 -9.52 4.91
N LEU A 417 18.81 -8.73 5.17
CA LEU A 417 17.61 -9.17 5.86
C LEU A 417 16.49 -9.31 4.84
N VAL A 418 15.94 -10.52 4.74
CA VAL A 418 14.71 -10.79 4.00
C VAL A 418 13.57 -11.01 5.00
N VAL A 419 12.51 -10.22 4.89
CA VAL A 419 11.28 -10.42 5.67
C VAL A 419 10.12 -10.74 4.75
N GLY A 420 9.23 -11.66 5.16
CA GLY A 420 8.04 -12.02 4.39
C GLY A 420 6.87 -12.35 5.29
N GLY A 421 5.66 -12.00 4.86
CA GLY A 421 4.43 -12.36 5.55
C GLY A 421 4.04 -13.81 5.29
N GLU A 422 3.48 -14.49 6.29
CA GLU A 422 2.99 -15.86 6.19
C GLU A 422 1.99 -16.08 5.03
N TYR A 423 1.17 -15.05 4.75
CA TYR A 423 0.04 -15.10 3.82
C TYR A 423 0.22 -14.22 2.58
N ASP A 424 1.43 -13.69 2.33
CA ASP A 424 1.72 -12.87 1.15
C ASP A 424 1.40 -13.62 -0.16
N PRO A 425 0.40 -13.16 -0.95
CA PRO A 425 0.01 -13.83 -2.19
C PRO A 425 0.94 -13.50 -3.38
N ALA A 426 1.64 -12.36 -3.34
CA ALA A 426 2.53 -11.92 -4.41
C ALA A 426 3.91 -12.58 -4.32
N THR A 427 4.50 -12.50 -3.12
CA THR A 427 5.83 -13.01 -2.82
C THR A 427 5.76 -14.03 -1.69
N PRO A 428 5.27 -15.26 -1.97
CA PRO A 428 5.06 -16.26 -0.93
C PRO A 428 6.35 -16.51 -0.13
N PRO A 429 6.24 -16.66 1.21
CA PRO A 429 7.41 -16.78 2.07
C PRO A 429 8.26 -18.02 1.77
N ALA A 430 7.69 -19.06 1.16
CA ALA A 430 8.44 -20.24 0.71
C ALA A 430 9.40 -19.91 -0.45
N ASP A 431 8.94 -19.11 -1.41
CA ASP A 431 9.73 -18.66 -2.56
C ASP A 431 10.81 -17.68 -2.07
N ALA A 432 10.42 -16.71 -1.23
CA ALA A 432 11.34 -15.74 -0.63
C ALA A 432 12.43 -16.41 0.22
N ARG A 433 12.09 -17.44 1.01
CA ARG A 433 13.06 -18.23 1.80
C ARG A 433 14.07 -18.95 0.92
N THR A 434 13.58 -19.58 -0.15
CA THR A 434 14.43 -20.32 -1.10
C THR A 434 15.40 -19.37 -1.79
N ALA A 435 14.91 -18.23 -2.26
CA ALA A 435 15.75 -17.23 -2.90
C ALA A 435 16.72 -16.56 -1.92
N ALA A 436 16.30 -16.28 -0.69
CA ALA A 436 17.18 -15.73 0.35
C ALA A 436 18.36 -16.66 0.66
N ALA A 437 18.16 -17.98 0.61
CA ALA A 437 19.24 -18.95 0.83
C ALA A 437 20.34 -18.90 -0.25
N ALA A 438 20.05 -18.33 -1.43
CA ALA A 438 21.03 -18.13 -2.49
C ALA A 438 21.81 -16.81 -2.37
N LEU A 439 21.43 -15.92 -1.44
CA LEU A 439 22.07 -14.63 -1.24
C LEU A 439 23.22 -14.72 -0.22
N PRO A 440 24.36 -14.05 -0.48
CA PRO A 440 25.45 -13.96 0.50
C PRO A 440 24.99 -13.27 1.78
N ALA A 441 25.35 -13.84 2.94
CA ALA A 441 25.08 -13.25 4.26
C ALA A 441 23.61 -12.84 4.51
N ALA A 442 22.67 -13.58 3.91
CA ALA A 442 21.24 -13.32 4.06
C ALA A 442 20.61 -14.08 5.23
N ARG A 443 19.70 -13.42 5.92
CA ARG A 443 18.80 -14.00 6.91
C ARG A 443 17.36 -13.84 6.43
N PHE A 444 16.57 -14.90 6.52
CA PHE A 444 15.13 -14.86 6.26
C PHE A 444 14.32 -14.88 7.57
N THR A 445 13.27 -14.07 7.66
CA THR A 445 12.31 -14.08 8.78
C THR A 445 10.89 -14.01 8.26
N GLU A 446 10.08 -15.01 8.61
CA GLU A 446 8.65 -15.10 8.26
C GLU A 446 7.81 -14.58 9.43
N PHE A 447 6.83 -13.70 9.15
CA PHE A 447 5.95 -13.10 10.15
C PHE A 447 4.55 -13.71 10.07
N ALA A 448 4.10 -14.33 11.17
CA ALA A 448 2.80 -14.98 11.25
C ALA A 448 1.66 -13.96 11.20
N GLY A 449 0.55 -14.31 10.53
CA GLY A 449 -0.61 -13.41 10.46
C GLY A 449 -0.44 -12.21 9.52
N VAL A 450 0.66 -12.11 8.79
CA VAL A 450 1.02 -10.93 7.97
C VAL A 450 0.97 -11.27 6.48
N GLY A 451 0.55 -10.29 5.67
CA GLY A 451 0.48 -10.33 4.22
C GLY A 451 1.68 -9.63 3.57
N HIS A 452 1.41 -8.88 2.49
CA HIS A 452 2.45 -8.18 1.74
C HIS A 452 2.93 -6.92 2.47
N ALA A 453 4.18 -6.51 2.21
CA ALA A 453 4.84 -5.36 2.83
C ALA A 453 4.80 -5.37 4.36
N VAL A 454 5.57 -6.28 4.97
CA VAL A 454 5.62 -6.55 6.42
C VAL A 454 5.81 -5.30 7.27
N PHE A 455 6.59 -4.32 6.81
CA PHE A 455 6.84 -3.08 7.56
C PHE A 455 5.59 -2.21 7.74
N LEU A 456 4.62 -2.25 6.80
CA LEU A 456 3.37 -1.50 6.93
C LEU A 456 2.46 -2.14 7.97
N SER A 457 2.50 -3.46 8.04
CA SER A 457 1.48 -4.27 8.69
C SER A 457 1.90 -4.93 10.00
N SER A 458 3.19 -5.09 10.27
CA SER A 458 3.66 -5.74 11.49
C SER A 458 4.50 -4.81 12.36
N ARG A 459 4.09 -4.65 13.62
CA ARG A 459 4.90 -3.95 14.62
C ARG A 459 6.21 -4.69 14.85
N CYS A 460 6.15 -6.01 14.98
CA CYS A 460 7.34 -6.84 15.15
C CYS A 460 8.26 -6.77 13.91
N GLY A 461 7.66 -6.71 12.71
CA GLY A 461 8.36 -6.46 11.45
C GLY A 461 9.18 -5.17 11.47
N ARG A 462 8.54 -4.04 11.80
CA ARG A 462 9.21 -2.73 11.91
C ARG A 462 10.35 -2.72 12.92
N GLN A 463 10.15 -3.36 14.08
CA GLN A 463 11.18 -3.48 15.11
C GLN A 463 12.36 -4.34 14.64
N THR A 464 12.09 -5.44 13.95
CA THR A 464 13.11 -6.33 13.39
C THR A 464 13.94 -5.65 12.31
N ILE A 465 13.30 -4.91 11.39
CA ILE A 465 13.96 -4.11 10.37
C ILE A 465 14.85 -3.04 11.02
N SER A 466 14.32 -2.30 11.99
CA SER A 466 15.08 -1.25 12.68
C SER A 466 16.27 -1.81 13.47
N ALA A 467 16.08 -2.93 14.17
CA ALA A 467 17.16 -3.60 14.90
C ALA A 467 18.27 -4.10 13.96
N PHE A 468 17.93 -4.59 12.76
CA PHE A 468 18.90 -5.00 11.75
C PHE A 468 19.67 -3.82 11.14
N VAL A 469 18.98 -2.73 10.81
CA VAL A 469 19.63 -1.50 10.33
C VAL A 469 20.61 -0.97 11.39
N GLU A 470 20.24 -1.05 12.67
CA GLU A 470 21.12 -0.68 13.77
C GLU A 470 22.34 -1.61 13.84
N ASN A 471 22.11 -2.91 14.01
CA ASN A 471 23.13 -3.93 14.07
C ASN A 471 22.70 -5.15 13.22
N PRO A 472 23.38 -5.44 12.09
CA PRO A 472 23.02 -6.57 11.25
C PRO A 472 23.04 -7.95 11.93
N ALA A 473 23.81 -8.10 13.00
CA ALA A 473 23.88 -9.31 13.81
C ALA A 473 22.75 -9.42 14.86
N ALA A 474 21.94 -8.37 15.05
CA ALA A 474 20.84 -8.39 16.00
C ALA A 474 19.76 -9.41 15.58
N GLN A 475 19.22 -10.10 16.57
CA GLN A 475 18.03 -10.93 16.42
C GLN A 475 16.77 -10.07 16.42
N ALA A 476 15.64 -10.67 16.01
CA ALA A 476 14.34 -10.00 16.14
C ALA A 476 14.06 -9.70 17.63
N PRO A 477 13.69 -8.46 17.99
CA PRO A 477 13.44 -8.06 19.38
C PRO A 477 12.07 -8.54 19.91
N CYS A 478 11.37 -9.36 19.14
CA CYS A 478 10.01 -9.84 19.33
C CYS A 478 9.87 -11.22 18.69
N ASP A 479 8.81 -11.96 19.01
CA ASP A 479 8.54 -13.27 18.40
C ASP A 479 7.79 -13.11 17.07
N PRO A 480 8.44 -13.36 15.91
CA PRO A 480 7.78 -13.25 14.60
C PRO A 480 6.72 -14.33 14.37
N ARG A 481 6.63 -15.37 15.22
CA ARG A 481 5.61 -16.42 15.15
C ARG A 481 4.31 -16.03 15.85
N GLN A 482 4.33 -14.97 16.66
CA GLN A 482 3.12 -14.43 17.24
C GLN A 482 2.34 -13.68 16.16
N ALA A 483 1.15 -14.19 15.82
CA ALA A 483 0.30 -13.56 14.82
C ALA A 483 -0.12 -12.15 15.29
N GLU A 484 0.11 -11.15 14.44
CA GLU A 484 -0.31 -9.77 14.70
C GLU A 484 -1.84 -9.64 14.56
N TYR A 485 -2.44 -10.40 13.62
CA TYR A 485 -3.86 -10.37 13.31
C TYR A 485 -4.53 -11.73 13.53
N LYS A 486 -5.75 -11.73 14.06
CA LYS A 486 -6.58 -12.93 14.21
C LYS A 486 -7.34 -13.21 12.92
N VAL A 487 -7.17 -14.39 12.32
CA VAL A 487 -8.01 -14.85 11.21
C VAL A 487 -9.39 -15.30 11.72
N TRP A 488 -10.46 -14.73 11.15
CA TRP A 488 -11.85 -15.01 11.50
C TRP A 488 -12.40 -16.19 10.70
N ARG A 489 -13.04 -17.13 11.40
CA ARG A 489 -13.66 -18.31 10.80
C ARG A 489 -15.13 -18.06 10.47
N PRO A 490 -15.71 -18.78 9.49
CA PRO A 490 -17.15 -18.81 9.32
C PRO A 490 -17.86 -19.14 10.64
N GLY A 491 -18.86 -18.34 11.00
CA GLY A 491 -19.59 -18.45 12.27
C GLY A 491 -18.96 -17.69 13.45
N GLU A 492 -17.68 -17.30 13.41
CA GLU A 492 -17.10 -16.36 14.40
C GLU A 492 -17.36 -14.90 14.03
N LEU A 493 -17.45 -14.62 12.73
CA LEU A 493 -17.81 -13.33 12.18
C LEU A 493 -19.18 -13.46 11.50
N TYR A 494 -20.11 -12.62 11.92
CA TYR A 494 -21.37 -12.44 11.23
C TYR A 494 -21.17 -11.41 10.11
N VAL A 495 -21.23 -11.89 8.87
CA VAL A 495 -20.94 -11.12 7.68
C VAL A 495 -22.11 -10.17 7.39
N THR A 496 -21.85 -8.87 7.46
CA THR A 496 -22.86 -7.83 7.25
C THR A 496 -22.23 -6.53 6.76
N PRO A 497 -22.76 -5.89 5.70
CA PRO A 497 -22.26 -4.62 5.19
C PRO A 497 -22.77 -3.41 6.01
N VAL A 498 -23.51 -3.64 7.09
CA VAL A 498 -24.17 -2.55 7.84
C VAL A 498 -23.17 -1.56 8.40
N VAL A 499 -22.08 -2.04 9.00
CA VAL A 499 -21.09 -1.14 9.60
C VAL A 499 -20.31 -0.39 8.53
N TYR A 500 -19.99 -1.04 7.40
CA TYR A 500 -19.43 -0.35 6.24
C TYR A 500 -20.35 0.77 5.73
N ARG A 501 -21.63 0.49 5.50
CA ARG A 501 -22.61 1.50 5.05
C ARG A 501 -22.82 2.63 6.06
N LEU A 502 -22.71 2.33 7.35
CA LEU A 502 -22.72 3.33 8.41
C LEU A 502 -21.49 4.24 8.35
N SER A 503 -20.33 3.71 7.96
CA SER A 503 -19.08 4.47 7.86
C SER A 503 -19.01 5.35 6.60
N THR A 504 -19.63 4.92 5.49
CA THR A 504 -19.61 5.63 4.21
C THR A 504 -20.88 6.45 3.92
N GLY A 505 -21.95 6.23 4.70
CA GLY A 505 -23.23 6.89 4.55
C GLY A 505 -23.53 7.95 5.60
N THR A 506 -24.78 8.44 5.60
CA THR A 506 -25.27 9.36 6.63
C THR A 506 -25.46 8.65 7.97
N TRP A 507 -25.26 9.35 9.09
CA TRP A 507 -25.46 8.85 10.47
C TRP A 507 -26.89 8.38 10.81
N LEU A 508 -27.86 8.48 9.88
CA LEU A 508 -29.26 8.11 10.06
C LEU A 508 -29.48 6.69 10.63
N PRO A 509 -28.75 5.63 10.22
CA PRO A 509 -28.97 4.29 10.78
C PRO A 509 -28.41 4.11 12.20
N LEU A 510 -27.70 5.09 12.76
CA LEU A 510 -27.34 5.12 14.20
C LEU A 510 -28.46 5.70 15.08
N ILE A 511 -29.48 6.35 14.50
CA ILE A 511 -30.58 6.98 15.24
C ILE A 511 -31.29 5.98 16.16
N PRO A 512 -31.66 4.76 15.74
CA PRO A 512 -32.31 3.79 16.62
C PRO A 512 -31.48 3.45 17.86
N PHE A 513 -30.15 3.37 17.72
CA PHE A 513 -29.24 3.10 18.84
C PHE A 513 -29.17 4.26 19.83
N VAL A 514 -29.04 5.48 19.32
CA VAL A 514 -28.99 6.69 20.17
C VAL A 514 -30.32 6.88 20.89
N LEU A 515 -31.44 6.75 20.20
CA LEU A 515 -32.77 6.86 20.80
C LEU A 515 -32.98 5.77 21.86
N PHE A 516 -32.57 4.54 21.58
CA PHE A 516 -32.70 3.43 22.53
C PHE A 516 -31.83 3.63 23.77
N PHE A 517 -30.60 4.13 23.60
CA PHE A 517 -29.72 4.48 24.72
C PHE A 517 -30.37 5.53 25.62
N VAL A 518 -30.82 6.65 25.03
CA VAL A 518 -31.43 7.77 25.77
C VAL A 518 -32.70 7.31 26.50
N ALA A 519 -33.57 6.55 25.83
CA ALA A 519 -34.79 6.01 26.43
C ALA A 519 -34.48 5.06 27.60
N SER A 520 -33.54 4.12 27.41
CA SER A 520 -33.13 3.15 28.44
C SER A 520 -32.45 3.83 29.63
N ALA A 521 -31.61 4.83 29.40
CA ALA A 521 -30.97 5.61 30.46
C ALA A 521 -31.99 6.43 31.26
N ALA A 522 -32.95 7.07 30.59
CA ALA A 522 -34.05 7.78 31.25
C ALA A 522 -34.92 6.81 32.08
N GLN A 523 -35.21 5.62 31.54
CA GLN A 523 -35.94 4.56 32.23
C GLN A 523 -35.18 4.06 33.49
N LEU A 524 -33.87 3.84 33.37
CA LEU A 524 -33.01 3.44 34.48
C LEU A 524 -33.00 4.49 35.60
N VAL A 525 -32.81 5.77 35.26
CA VAL A 525 -32.84 6.88 36.22
C VAL A 525 -34.21 6.98 36.90
N ALA A 526 -35.30 6.90 36.13
CA ALA A 526 -36.66 6.94 36.67
C ALA A 526 -36.93 5.80 37.65
N GLY A 527 -36.49 4.58 37.32
CA GLY A 527 -36.58 3.42 38.21
C GLY A 527 -35.77 3.60 39.49
N LEU A 528 -34.50 4.01 39.39
CA LEU A 528 -33.61 4.22 40.54
C LEU A 528 -34.12 5.32 41.49
N LEU A 529 -34.61 6.44 40.95
CA LEU A 529 -35.24 7.51 41.73
C LEU A 529 -36.50 7.02 42.43
N GLY A 530 -37.31 6.19 41.77
CA GLY A 530 -38.50 5.56 42.35
C GLY A 530 -38.15 4.62 43.51
N LEU A 531 -37.14 3.76 43.34
CA LEU A 531 -36.65 2.87 44.40
C LEU A 531 -36.08 3.63 45.60
N ARG A 532 -35.35 4.73 45.36
CA ARG A 532 -34.82 5.60 46.43
C ARG A 532 -35.91 6.31 47.21
N ARG A 533 -36.94 6.83 46.54
CA ARG A 533 -38.09 7.50 47.19
C ARG A 533 -39.01 6.52 47.93
N GLY A 534 -39.00 5.24 47.54
CA GLY A 534 -39.80 4.18 48.16
C GLY A 534 -39.14 3.49 49.38
N ARG A 535 -37.95 3.93 49.82
CA ARG A 535 -37.23 3.34 50.97
C ARG A 535 -38.08 3.48 52.25
N GLY A 536 -38.73 2.40 52.67
CA GLY A 536 -39.64 2.36 53.83
C GLY A 536 -41.07 1.87 53.54
N ARG A 537 -41.45 1.64 52.27
CA ARG A 537 -42.72 1.02 51.85
C ARG A 537 -42.46 -0.27 51.05
N ARG A 538 -43.45 -1.16 50.90
CA ARG A 538 -43.37 -2.34 50.00
C ARG A 538 -42.94 -1.85 48.61
N ILE A 539 -41.73 -2.21 48.18
CA ILE A 539 -41.22 -1.88 46.85
C ILE A 539 -42.17 -2.51 45.82
N SER A 540 -42.70 -1.71 44.88
CA SER A 540 -43.53 -2.27 43.82
C SER A 540 -42.63 -3.08 42.88
N SER A 541 -43.06 -4.30 42.57
CA SER A 541 -42.42 -5.15 41.56
C SER A 541 -42.25 -4.43 40.21
N GLN A 542 -43.11 -3.46 39.92
CA GLN A 542 -43.03 -2.58 38.74
C GLN A 542 -41.80 -1.67 38.74
N LEU A 543 -41.44 -1.03 39.87
CA LEU A 543 -40.26 -0.18 39.93
C LEU A 543 -38.97 -0.98 39.74
N ALA A 544 -38.93 -2.21 40.27
CA ALA A 544 -37.83 -3.13 40.03
C ALA A 544 -37.74 -3.53 38.54
N LEU A 545 -38.87 -3.85 37.89
CA LEU A 545 -38.92 -4.18 36.46
C LEU A 545 -38.47 -2.99 35.58
N THR A 546 -38.90 -1.76 35.87
CA THR A 546 -38.44 -0.54 35.18
C THR A 546 -36.93 -0.36 35.30
N THR A 547 -36.37 -0.53 36.51
CA THR A 547 -34.92 -0.43 36.71
C THR A 547 -34.15 -1.52 35.94
N VAL A 548 -34.62 -2.76 35.96
CA VAL A 548 -33.97 -3.86 35.24
C VAL A 548 -34.10 -3.69 33.72
N ALA A 549 -35.24 -3.21 33.22
CA ALA A 549 -35.44 -2.91 31.80
C ALA A 549 -34.47 -1.84 31.29
N GLY A 550 -34.35 -0.73 32.02
CA GLY A 550 -33.42 0.34 31.69
C GLY A 550 -31.96 -0.09 31.81
N LEU A 551 -31.62 -0.89 32.83
CA LEU A 551 -30.27 -1.45 33.01
C LEU A 551 -29.90 -2.37 31.84
N ALA A 552 -30.80 -3.26 31.43
CA ALA A 552 -30.58 -4.17 30.29
C ALA A 552 -30.36 -3.39 28.99
N GLY A 553 -31.13 -2.33 28.75
CA GLY A 553 -30.98 -1.48 27.56
C GLY A 553 -29.67 -0.70 27.54
N VAL A 554 -29.28 -0.10 28.67
CA VAL A 554 -27.97 0.57 28.80
C VAL A 554 -26.82 -0.42 28.65
N ALA A 555 -26.92 -1.59 29.27
CA ALA A 555 -25.91 -2.64 29.17
C ALA A 555 -25.74 -3.11 27.72
N PHE A 556 -26.83 -3.34 26.99
CA PHE A 556 -26.78 -3.64 25.55
C PHE A 556 -25.97 -2.61 24.77
N THR A 557 -26.32 -1.33 24.91
CA THR A 557 -25.66 -0.25 24.14
C THR A 557 -24.19 -0.12 24.47
N ILE A 558 -23.81 -0.25 25.74
CA ILE A 558 -22.40 -0.22 26.16
C ILE A 558 -21.65 -1.42 25.60
N MET A 559 -22.19 -2.64 25.73
CA MET A 559 -21.55 -3.86 25.25
C MET A 559 -21.43 -3.91 23.71
N ALA A 560 -22.45 -3.45 22.99
CA ALA A 560 -22.40 -3.32 21.54
C ALA A 560 -21.33 -2.31 21.11
N ALA A 561 -21.29 -1.13 21.76
CA ALA A 561 -20.29 -0.10 21.46
C ALA A 561 -18.87 -0.57 21.80
N THR A 562 -18.64 -1.19 22.96
CA THR A 562 -17.32 -1.71 23.33
C THR A 562 -16.90 -2.91 22.51
N GLY A 563 -17.84 -3.76 22.09
CA GLY A 563 -17.58 -4.87 21.18
C GLY A 563 -17.11 -4.38 19.81
N VAL A 564 -17.81 -3.41 19.22
CA VAL A 564 -17.42 -2.79 17.94
C VAL A 564 -16.11 -2.02 18.09
N TYR A 565 -15.96 -1.21 19.14
CA TYR A 565 -14.72 -0.46 19.40
C TYR A 565 -13.52 -1.40 19.62
N GLY A 566 -13.72 -2.52 20.32
CA GLY A 566 -12.68 -3.51 20.55
C GLY A 566 -12.16 -4.10 19.24
N VAL A 567 -13.04 -4.35 18.26
CA VAL A 567 -12.63 -4.78 16.92
C VAL A 567 -11.96 -3.63 16.17
N ALA A 568 -12.60 -2.46 16.10
CA ALA A 568 -12.06 -1.29 15.39
C ALA A 568 -10.65 -0.89 15.86
N ALA A 569 -10.39 -0.95 17.17
CA ALA A 569 -9.11 -0.58 17.74
C ALA A 569 -7.96 -1.53 17.35
N HIS A 570 -8.27 -2.73 16.85
CA HIS A 570 -7.28 -3.70 16.39
C HIS A 570 -7.27 -3.86 14.87
N ASP A 571 -8.45 -3.81 14.24
CA ASP A 571 -8.64 -3.99 12.80
C ASP A 571 -10.00 -3.38 12.37
N GLU A 572 -9.96 -2.19 11.76
CA GLU A 572 -11.16 -1.51 11.26
C GLU A 572 -11.75 -2.20 10.02
N THR A 573 -10.92 -2.90 9.24
CA THR A 573 -11.36 -3.57 8.00
C THR A 573 -12.25 -4.77 8.28
N VAL A 574 -12.07 -5.43 9.43
CA VAL A 574 -13.00 -6.48 9.88
C VAL A 574 -14.43 -5.95 9.92
N LEU A 575 -14.62 -4.71 10.39
CA LEU A 575 -15.93 -4.06 10.47
C LEU A 575 -16.51 -3.69 9.10
N ALA A 576 -15.69 -3.58 8.06
CA ALA A 576 -16.20 -3.37 6.72
C ALA A 576 -16.93 -4.63 6.18
N VAL A 577 -16.55 -5.81 6.66
CA VAL A 577 -17.10 -7.10 6.21
C VAL A 577 -18.13 -7.67 7.19
N GLY A 578 -17.97 -7.45 8.50
CA GLY A 578 -18.91 -7.97 9.48
C GLY A 578 -18.61 -7.60 10.92
N VAL A 579 -19.37 -8.18 11.84
CA VAL A 579 -19.19 -8.02 13.29
C VAL A 579 -19.00 -9.38 13.95
N PRO A 580 -18.27 -9.48 15.07
CA PRO A 580 -18.15 -10.75 15.79
C PRO A 580 -19.53 -11.30 16.13
N THR A 581 -19.75 -12.60 15.94
CA THR A 581 -21.04 -13.24 16.23
C THR A 581 -21.47 -13.07 17.69
N SER A 582 -20.51 -12.90 18.60
CA SER A 582 -20.79 -12.56 20.00
C SER A 582 -21.54 -11.23 20.15
N VAL A 583 -21.35 -10.27 19.23
CA VAL A 583 -22.10 -9.01 19.23
C VAL A 583 -23.58 -9.27 19.02
N LEU A 584 -23.97 -10.26 18.18
CA LEU A 584 -25.38 -10.61 17.98
C LEU A 584 -26.06 -11.04 19.28
N LEU A 585 -25.33 -11.71 20.17
CA LEU A 585 -25.85 -12.13 21.47
C LEU A 585 -26.21 -10.93 22.34
N TYR A 586 -25.59 -9.76 22.15
CA TYR A 586 -25.98 -8.56 22.89
C TYR A 586 -27.41 -8.13 22.54
N GLY A 587 -27.89 -8.40 21.32
CA GLY A 587 -29.26 -8.15 20.90
C GLY A 587 -30.32 -8.80 21.82
N THR A 588 -29.97 -9.87 22.54
CA THR A 588 -30.88 -10.47 23.53
C THR A 588 -31.13 -9.53 24.71
N LEU A 589 -30.17 -8.69 25.10
CA LEU A 589 -30.34 -7.68 26.15
C LEU A 589 -31.28 -6.57 25.69
N ALA A 590 -31.22 -6.16 24.41
CA ALA A 590 -32.18 -5.23 23.83
C ALA A 590 -33.60 -5.84 23.81
N ALA A 591 -33.72 -7.12 23.46
CA ALA A 591 -35.00 -7.85 23.49
C ALA A 591 -35.55 -7.97 24.92
N VAL A 592 -34.71 -8.32 25.91
CA VAL A 592 -35.11 -8.36 27.33
C VAL A 592 -35.57 -6.98 27.80
N SER A 593 -34.83 -5.92 27.47
CA SER A 593 -35.21 -4.54 27.81
C SER A 593 -36.59 -4.18 27.22
N ALA A 594 -36.81 -4.47 25.93
CA ALA A 594 -38.08 -4.20 25.26
C ALA A 594 -39.25 -5.00 25.86
N VAL A 595 -39.06 -6.29 26.15
CA VAL A 595 -40.09 -7.16 26.76
C VAL A 595 -40.43 -6.70 28.17
N LEU A 596 -39.43 -6.36 28.98
CA LEU A 596 -39.64 -5.86 30.34
C LEU A 596 -40.32 -4.48 30.34
N ALA A 597 -39.93 -3.58 29.44
CA ALA A 597 -40.58 -2.29 29.27
C ALA A 597 -42.05 -2.46 28.86
N LEU A 598 -42.35 -3.35 27.90
CA LEU A 598 -43.72 -3.67 27.51
C LEU A 598 -44.53 -4.26 28.67
N ALA A 599 -43.94 -5.16 29.46
CA ALA A 599 -44.56 -5.74 30.63
C ALA A 599 -44.89 -4.68 31.71
N VAL A 600 -44.06 -3.65 31.87
CA VAL A 600 -44.33 -2.51 32.77
C VAL A 600 -45.50 -1.69 32.25
N VAL A 601 -45.54 -1.41 30.94
CA VAL A 601 -46.64 -0.65 30.29
C VAL A 601 -47.98 -1.37 30.42
N VAL A 602 -48.01 -2.70 30.25
CA VAL A 602 -49.25 -3.50 30.32
C VAL A 602 -49.76 -3.68 31.75
N ARG A 603 -48.86 -3.83 32.73
CA ARG A 603 -49.24 -4.17 34.12
C ARG A 603 -49.41 -2.96 35.04
N GLY A 604 -49.00 -1.76 34.62
CA GLY A 604 -48.90 -0.57 35.48
C GLY A 604 -49.58 0.67 34.92
N PRO A 605 -49.60 1.78 35.70
CA PRO A 605 -50.09 3.06 35.21
C PRO A 605 -49.21 3.56 34.06
N PHE A 606 -49.84 4.13 33.04
CA PHE A 606 -49.15 4.57 31.83
C PHE A 606 -48.06 5.61 32.14
N ARG A 607 -46.85 5.36 31.63
CA ARG A 607 -45.68 6.22 31.77
C ARG A 607 -45.00 6.37 30.42
N TRP A 608 -44.84 7.61 29.99
CA TRP A 608 -44.22 7.92 28.70
C TRP A 608 -42.81 7.35 28.54
N CYS A 609 -41.99 7.34 29.59
CA CYS A 609 -40.64 6.76 29.51
C CYS A 609 -40.67 5.24 29.25
N ASP A 610 -41.61 4.51 29.85
CA ASP A 610 -41.73 3.06 29.67
C ASP A 610 -42.30 2.71 28.29
N ALA A 611 -43.31 3.47 27.83
CA ALA A 611 -43.89 3.31 26.50
C ALA A 611 -42.91 3.65 25.38
N LEU A 612 -42.14 4.74 25.53
CA LEU A 612 -41.11 5.14 24.57
C LEU A 612 -39.99 4.09 24.48
N THR A 613 -39.51 3.59 25.62
CA THR A 613 -38.44 2.58 25.64
C THR A 613 -38.93 1.26 25.05
N ALA A 614 -40.17 0.85 25.31
CA ALA A 614 -40.78 -0.32 24.68
C ALA A 614 -40.88 -0.16 23.16
N LEU A 615 -41.38 0.99 22.67
CA LEU A 615 -41.53 1.25 21.23
C LEU A 615 -40.17 1.28 20.52
N VAL A 616 -39.23 2.08 21.01
CA VAL A 616 -37.89 2.20 20.43
C VAL A 616 -37.14 0.87 20.54
N GLY A 617 -37.32 0.13 21.64
CA GLY A 617 -36.75 -1.20 21.83
C GLY A 617 -37.27 -2.22 20.83
N VAL A 618 -38.58 -2.26 20.55
CA VAL A 618 -39.14 -3.15 19.52
C VAL A 618 -38.60 -2.79 18.14
N VAL A 619 -38.57 -1.50 17.79
CA VAL A 619 -38.01 -1.04 16.50
C VAL A 619 -36.55 -1.44 16.36
N LEU A 620 -35.74 -1.22 17.41
CA LEU A 620 -34.33 -1.59 17.42
C LEU A 620 -34.13 -3.10 17.32
N VAL A 621 -34.91 -3.92 18.05
CA VAL A 621 -34.81 -5.38 18.02
C VAL A 621 -35.19 -5.91 16.64
N VAL A 622 -36.28 -5.42 16.05
CA VAL A 622 -36.64 -5.77 14.67
C VAL A 622 -35.51 -5.37 13.73
N TRP A 623 -34.98 -4.16 13.87
CA TRP A 623 -33.88 -3.71 13.02
C TRP A 623 -32.63 -4.58 13.19
N TRP A 624 -32.29 -4.95 14.43
CA TRP A 624 -31.12 -5.74 14.80
C TRP A 624 -31.16 -7.17 14.26
N PHE A 625 -32.34 -7.80 14.20
CA PHE A 625 -32.45 -9.17 13.70
C PHE A 625 -32.82 -9.27 12.21
N VAL A 626 -33.26 -8.17 11.59
CA VAL A 626 -33.69 -8.15 10.18
C VAL A 626 -32.64 -7.49 9.27
N PHE A 627 -32.01 -6.41 9.72
CA PHE A 627 -31.14 -5.59 8.88
C PHE A 627 -29.67 -5.69 9.24
N LEU A 628 -29.32 -6.01 10.49
CA LEU A 628 -27.97 -6.41 10.86
C LEU A 628 -27.67 -7.72 10.15
#